data_AF-A0A1Q5LPI2-F1
#
_entry.id   AF-A0A1Q5LPI2-F1
#
_cell.length_a   1.000
_cell.length_b   1.000
_cell.length_c   1.000
_cell.angle_alpha   90.00
_cell.angle_beta   90.00
_cell.angle_gamma   90.00
#
_symmetry.space_group_name_H-M   'P 1'
#
loop_
_entity.id
_entity.type
_entity.pdbx_description
1 polymer ?
#
loop_
_entity_poly.entity_id
_entity_poly.type
_entity_poly.pdbx_seq_one_letter_code
_entity_poly.pdbx_strand_id
1 'polypeptide(L)' 'MKLRLQLRFTRLPYTEVNIWKDPEAAAYVRSVADGNETVPTVSVAGTALVNPSLRRLREAVRTRAPHLM' A
#
# COMPACT_ATOMS: atom_id res chain seq x y z
N MET A 1 -15.03 1.49 -5.27
CA MET A 1 -14.75 1.82 -3.85
C MET A 1 -13.24 2.00 -3.66
N LYS A 2 -12.78 3.09 -3.03
CA LYS A 2 -11.34 3.37 -2.81
C LYS A 2 -10.78 2.48 -1.70
N LEU A 3 -9.63 1.85 -1.93
CA LEU A 3 -8.91 1.01 -0.96
C LEU A 3 -8.71 1.70 0.41
N ARG A 4 -8.44 3.01 0.41
CA ARG A 4 -8.32 3.84 1.63
C ARG A 4 -9.55 3.76 2.54
N LEU A 5 -10.75 3.80 1.95
CA LEU A 5 -11.98 3.75 2.73
C LEU A 5 -12.14 2.38 3.37
N GLN A 6 -11.82 1.31 2.64
CA GLN A 6 -11.86 -0.05 3.14
C GLN A 6 -10.83 -0.29 4.25
N LEU A 7 -9.63 0.28 4.15
CA LEU A 7 -8.60 0.25 5.18
C LEU A 7 -9.04 0.92 6.48
N ARG A 8 -9.78 2.04 6.41
CA ARG A 8 -10.37 2.69 7.60
C ARG A 8 -11.36 1.81 8.35
N PHE A 9 -12.02 0.87 7.68
CA PHE A 9 -12.90 -0.11 8.31
C PHE A 9 -12.15 -1.35 8.82
N THR A 10 -10.86 -1.49 8.51
CA THR A 10 -10.00 -2.53 9.09
C THR A 10 -9.26 -1.98 10.30
N ARG A 11 -9.05 -2.81 11.32
CA ARG A 11 -8.20 -2.49 12.49
C ARG A 11 -6.70 -2.61 12.18
N LEU A 12 -6.33 -2.65 10.91
CA LEU A 12 -4.94 -2.80 10.51
C LEU A 12 -4.21 -1.48 10.77
N PRO A 13 -3.05 -1.48 11.45
CA PRO A 13 -2.20 -0.31 11.51
C PRO A 13 -1.63 -0.02 10.11
N TYR A 14 -1.75 1.22 9.64
CA TYR A 14 -1.16 1.66 8.38
C TYR A 14 -0.70 3.12 8.48
N THR A 15 0.30 3.47 7.67
CA THR A 15 0.78 4.85 7.54
C THR A 15 0.43 5.33 6.13
N GLU A 16 -0.24 6.48 6.02
CA GLU A 16 -0.47 7.12 4.73
C GLU A 16 0.66 8.10 4.43
N VAL A 17 1.32 7.91 3.28
CA VAL A 17 2.32 8.84 2.76
C VAL A 17 1.75 9.49 1.50
N ASN A 18 1.83 10.81 1.42
CA ASN A 18 1.35 11.56 0.27
C ASN A 18 2.51 11.86 -0.69
N ILE A 19 2.59 11.10 -1.78
CA ILE A 19 3.64 11.23 -2.81
C ILE A 19 3.68 12.61 -3.49
N TRP A 20 2.57 13.37 -3.47
CA TRP A 20 2.53 14.72 -4.04
C TRP A 20 3.24 15.75 -3.16
N LYS A 21 3.50 15.41 -1.88
CA LYS A 21 4.24 16.24 -0.93
C LYS A 21 5.64 15.71 -0.67
N ASP A 22 5.86 14.42 -0.89
CA ASP A 22 7.12 13.73 -0.62
C ASP A 22 7.71 13.19 -1.92
N PRO A 23 8.76 13.84 -2.47
CA PRO A 23 9.39 13.42 -3.71
C PRO A 23 10.13 12.08 -3.57
N GLU A 24 10.58 11.70 -2.37
CA GLU A 24 11.21 10.38 -2.15
C GLU A 24 10.15 9.27 -2.22
N ALA A 25 8.97 9.51 -1.64
CA ALA A 25 7.85 8.58 -1.75
C ALA A 25 7.35 8.45 -3.20
N ALA A 26 7.36 9.54 -3.98
CA ALA A 26 7.05 9.49 -5.41
C ALA A 26 8.08 8.64 -6.19
N ALA A 27 9.37 8.81 -5.91
CA ALA A 27 10.43 8.01 -6.51
C ALA A 27 10.28 6.52 -6.16
N TYR A 28 9.91 6.19 -4.91
CA TYR A 28 9.59 4.83 -4.51
C TYR A 28 8.38 4.26 -5.26
N VAL A 29 7.28 5.02 -5.38
CA VAL A 29 6.11 4.55 -6.14
C VAL A 29 6.46 4.29 -7.60
N ARG A 30 7.22 5.19 -8.23
CA ARG A 30 7.69 4.99 -9.61
C ARG A 30 8.58 3.75 -9.74
N SER A 31 9.47 3.48 -8.79
CA SER A 31 10.36 2.30 -8.86
C SER A 31 9.59 0.99 -8.74
N VAL A 32 8.51 0.95 -7.96
CA VAL A 32 7.72 -0.26 -7.74
C VAL A 32 6.54 -0.44 -8.69
N ALA A 33 6.11 0.63 -9.36
CA ALA A 33 4.99 0.63 -10.31
C ALA A 33 5.44 0.77 -11.77
N ASP A 34 6.62 0.25 -12.10
CA ASP A 34 7.13 0.18 -13.48
C ASP A 34 7.22 1.57 -14.13
N GLY A 35 7.70 2.57 -13.37
CA GLY A 35 7.80 3.96 -13.78
C GLY A 35 6.52 4.78 -13.62
N ASN A 36 5.39 4.16 -13.27
CA ASN A 36 4.11 4.86 -13.14
C ASN A 36 3.85 5.40 -11.72
N GLU A 37 3.03 6.45 -11.62
CA GLU A 37 2.54 6.98 -10.34
C GLU A 37 1.14 6.41 -10.00
N THR A 38 1.02 5.09 -10.11
CA THR A 38 -0.28 4.42 -9.90
C THR A 38 -0.64 4.42 -8.42
N VAL A 39 -1.74 5.09 -8.08
CA VAL A 39 -2.29 5.14 -6.71
C VAL A 39 -3.63 4.40 -6.69
N PRO A 40 -3.93 3.57 -5.68
CA PRO A 40 -3.18 3.35 -4.44
C PRO A 40 -2.04 2.33 -4.58
N THR A 41 -0.84 2.70 -4.16
CA THR A 41 0.29 1.77 -3.95
C THR A 41 0.49 1.55 -2.46
N VAL A 42 0.67 0.30 -2.04
CA VAL A 42 0.84 -0.08 -0.63
C VAL A 42 2.07 -0.97 -0.48
N SER A 43 2.94 -0.64 0.47
CA SER A 43 4.06 -1.52 0.83
C SER A 43 3.69 -2.37 2.03
N VAL A 44 3.89 -3.69 1.94
CA VAL A 44 3.65 -4.66 3.01
C VAL A 44 4.94 -5.43 3.25
N ALA A 45 5.58 -5.19 4.40
CA ALA A 45 6.84 -5.83 4.81
C ALA A 45 7.90 -5.86 3.68
N GLY A 46 8.10 -4.73 3.00
CA GLY A 46 9.07 -4.59 1.91
C GLY A 46 8.57 -5.05 0.53
N THR A 47 7.37 -5.61 0.42
CA THR A 47 6.74 -5.91 -0.87
C THR A 47 5.76 -4.80 -1.26
N ALA A 48 6.01 -4.14 -2.38
CA ALA A 48 5.06 -3.19 -2.94
C ALA A 48 3.93 -3.87 -3.70
N LEU A 49 2.72 -3.38 -3.49
CA LEU A 49 1.50 -3.77 -4.17
C LEU A 49 0.93 -2.55 -4.87
N VAL A 50 0.88 -2.61 -6.19
CA VAL A 50 0.37 -1.53 -7.05
C VAL A 50 -1.11 -1.78 -7.31
N ASN A 51 -1.96 -0.82 -6.94
CA ASN A 51 -3.42 -0.90 -7.02
C ASN A 51 -4.04 -2.22 -6.51
N PRO A 52 -3.70 -2.70 -5.29
CA PRO A 52 -4.25 -3.95 -4.79
C PRO A 52 -5.72 -3.81 -4.37
N SER A 53 -6.47 -4.90 -4.46
CA SER A 53 -7.76 -5.02 -3.79
C SER A 53 -7.57 -5.27 -2.29
N LEU A 54 -8.59 -4.97 -1.47
CA LEU A 54 -8.54 -5.23 -0.02
C LEU A 54 -8.23 -6.70 0.31
N ARG A 55 -8.80 -7.64 -0.47
CA ARG A 55 -8.54 -9.07 -0.29
C ARG A 55 -7.06 -9.39 -0.51
N ARG A 56 -6.48 -8.90 -1.61
CA ARG A 56 -5.05 -9.09 -1.94
C ARG A 56 -4.15 -8.44 -0.89
N LEU A 57 -4.54 -7.28 -0.38
CA LEU A 57 -3.81 -6.60 0.68
C LEU A 57 -3.83 -7.42 1.99
N ARG A 58 -5.00 -7.90 2.42
CA ARG A 58 -5.11 -8.74 3.64
C ARG A 58 -4.35 -10.05 3.51
N GLU A 59 -4.39 -10.69 2.35
CA GLU A 59 -3.60 -11.89 2.08
C GLU A 59 -2.11 -11.60 2.14
N ALA A 60 -1.65 -10.51 1.51
CA ALA A 60 -0.25 -10.11 1.59
C ALA A 60 0.19 -9.79 3.03
N VAL A 61 -0.65 -9.12 3.82
CA VAL A 61 -0.40 -8.88 5.25
C VAL A 61 -0.33 -10.19 6.02
N ARG A 62 -1.27 -11.12 5.80
CA ARG A 62 -1.25 -12.44 6.46
C ARG A 62 0.03 -13.22 6.14
N THR A 63 0.46 -13.20 4.89
CA THR A 63 1.62 -13.97 4.44
C THR A 63 2.94 -13.32 4.86
N ARG A 64 3.04 -11.99 4.85
CA ARG A 64 4.31 -11.27 5.01
C ARG A 64 4.47 -10.54 6.34
N ALA A 65 3.36 -10.17 6.97
CA ALA A 65 3.34 -9.48 8.26
C ALA A 65 2.24 -10.06 9.17
N PRO A 66 2.29 -11.37 9.49
CA PRO A 66 1.27 -12.02 10.32
C PRO A 66 1.14 -11.39 11.71
N HIS A 67 2.17 -10.69 12.19
CA HIS A 67 2.18 -9.96 13.46
C HIS A 67 1.33 -8.68 13.48
N LEU A 68 0.83 -8.23 12.32
CA LEU A 68 -0.06 -7.06 12.20
C LEU A 68 -1.56 -7.44 12.15
N MET A 69 -1.88 -8.73 12.18
CA MET A 69 -3.26 -9.25 12.17
C MET A 69 -3.81 -9.48 13.57
#